data_AF-A0A1E3BG43-F1
#
_entry.id   AF-A0A1E3BG43-F1
#
_cell.length_a   1.000
_cell.length_b   1.000
_cell.length_c   1.000
_cell.angle_alpha   90.00
_cell.angle_beta   90.00
_cell.angle_gamma   90.00
#
_symmetry.space_group_name_H-M   'P 1'
#
loop_
_entity.id
_entity.type
_entity.pdbx_description
1 polymer ?
#
loop_
_entity_poly.entity_id
_entity_poly.type
_entity_poly.pdbx_seq_one_letter_code
_entity_poly.pdbx_strand_id
1 'polypeptide(L)'
;MADNNTNTGNANTQSQRPASPSPPPPAPVPLTPGPRASRLQQVFEQALARTLRANSYSNFASCFPTPAKHVPASLESVWRQLNAKLEESAKAEFEDIVLERDAVRQLNELDRLVGEARYRRDNVDDKMQEGEGENVAPHTLGAEQLYQAHLTPFLQEAQSNLNEKIDATHAENSTLAQEIQGQRVEIENLMLSLESVVGDLEGAAAAATQYSKENDLRQETIQMDEEIKGRSEI
;
A
#
# COMPACT_ATOMS: atom_id res chain seq x y z
N MET A 1 -50.59 -54.53 -14.71
CA MET A 1 -50.38 -53.09 -14.54
C MET A 1 -48.90 -52.85 -14.78
N ALA A 2 -48.42 -52.56 -15.99
CA ALA A 2 -48.70 -51.39 -16.82
C ALA A 2 -48.66 -50.10 -15.98
N ASP A 3 -47.54 -49.36 -16.06
CA ASP A 3 -47.53 -48.06 -16.74
C ASP A 3 -46.10 -47.50 -16.92
N ASN A 4 -45.99 -46.78 -18.05
CA ASN A 4 -44.82 -46.18 -18.68
C ASN A 4 -44.13 -45.09 -17.85
N ASN A 5 -42.83 -44.85 -18.09
CA ASN A 5 -42.39 -43.52 -18.55
C ASN A 5 -40.97 -43.53 -19.17
N THR A 6 -40.92 -43.31 -20.49
CA THR A 6 -39.75 -42.94 -21.28
C THR A 6 -39.66 -41.41 -21.30
N ASN A 7 -38.55 -40.81 -20.85
CA ASN A 7 -38.19 -39.44 -21.26
C ASN A 7 -36.66 -39.23 -21.18
N THR A 8 -35.92 -39.38 -22.28
CA THR A 8 -35.45 -38.32 -23.20
C THR A 8 -34.38 -37.38 -22.61
N GLY A 9 -33.18 -37.47 -23.17
CA GLY A 9 -32.59 -36.31 -23.88
C GLY A 9 -31.57 -35.44 -23.15
N ASN A 10 -30.36 -35.45 -23.71
CA ASN A 10 -29.41 -34.34 -23.82
C ASN A 10 -28.59 -33.92 -22.60
N ALA A 11 -27.53 -34.70 -22.35
CA ALA A 11 -26.27 -34.16 -21.90
C ALA A 11 -25.61 -33.38 -23.06
N ASN A 12 -25.72 -32.04 -23.05
CA ASN A 12 -24.86 -31.19 -23.85
C ASN A 12 -24.24 -30.13 -22.93
N THR A 13 -23.10 -30.49 -22.34
CA THR A 13 -22.21 -29.64 -21.56
C THR A 13 -21.61 -28.57 -22.47
N GLN A 14 -22.28 -27.43 -22.59
CA GLN A 14 -21.68 -26.22 -23.14
C GLN A 14 -20.83 -25.56 -22.06
N SER A 15 -19.52 -25.72 -22.16
CA SER A 15 -18.51 -24.97 -21.42
C SER A 15 -18.69 -23.46 -21.64
N GLN A 16 -19.33 -22.79 -20.68
CA GLN A 16 -19.33 -21.33 -20.61
C GLN A 16 -17.90 -20.86 -20.33
N ARG A 17 -17.30 -20.18 -21.32
CA ARG A 17 -16.05 -19.44 -21.13
C ARG A 17 -16.34 -18.28 -20.19
N PRO A 18 -15.53 -18.04 -19.14
CA PRO A 18 -15.71 -16.88 -18.28
C PRO A 18 -15.47 -15.61 -19.09
N ALA A 19 -16.42 -14.67 -19.02
CA ALA A 19 -16.27 -13.34 -19.57
C ALA A 19 -15.09 -12.64 -18.87
N SER A 20 -14.18 -12.09 -19.67
CA SER A 20 -13.06 -11.27 -19.20
C SER A 20 -13.58 -10.08 -18.39
N PRO A 21 -13.14 -9.86 -17.13
CA PRO A 21 -13.55 -8.69 -16.37
C PRO A 21 -12.87 -7.45 -16.98
N SER A 22 -13.67 -6.52 -17.49
CA SER A 22 -13.17 -5.21 -17.92
C SER A 22 -12.50 -4.52 -16.73
N PRO A 23 -11.36 -3.81 -16.94
CA PRO A 23 -10.69 -3.10 -15.87
C PRO A 23 -11.63 -2.03 -15.28
N PRO A 24 -11.59 -1.79 -13.96
CA PRO A 24 -12.40 -0.76 -13.32
C PRO A 24 -12.12 0.61 -13.96
N PRO A 25 -13.15 1.48 -14.07
CA PRO A 25 -12.97 2.79 -14.68
C PRO A 25 -11.86 3.56 -13.97
N PRO A 26 -11.00 4.28 -14.71
CA PRO A 26 -9.90 5.05 -14.14
C PRO A 26 -10.44 6.03 -13.11
N ALA A 27 -9.71 6.16 -11.99
CA ALA A 27 -10.06 7.06 -10.90
C ALA A 27 -10.35 8.47 -11.47
N PRO A 28 -11.45 9.14 -11.05
CA PRO A 28 -11.80 10.46 -11.57
C PRO A 28 -10.63 11.42 -11.39
N VAL A 29 -10.13 11.96 -12.51
CA VAL A 29 -9.13 13.02 -12.46
C VAL A 29 -9.72 14.23 -11.71
N PRO A 30 -8.94 14.94 -10.88
CA PRO A 30 -9.43 16.01 -10.00
C PRO A 30 -10.09 17.19 -10.75
N LEU A 31 -9.89 17.28 -12.07
CA LEU A 31 -10.44 18.30 -12.95
C LEU A 31 -11.80 17.94 -13.56
N THR A 32 -12.25 16.69 -13.46
CA THR A 32 -13.60 16.33 -13.95
C THR A 32 -14.64 16.85 -12.96
N PRO A 33 -15.68 17.58 -13.41
CA PRO A 33 -16.72 18.07 -12.51
C PRO A 33 -17.39 16.92 -11.74
N GLY A 34 -17.26 16.93 -10.41
CA GLY A 34 -18.01 16.05 -9.53
C GLY A 34 -19.47 16.48 -9.35
N PRO A 35 -20.27 15.72 -8.58
CA PRO A 35 -21.71 15.95 -8.50
C PRO A 35 -22.07 17.35 -7.98
N ARG A 36 -21.26 17.91 -7.06
CA ARG A 36 -21.46 19.27 -6.57
C ARG A 36 -21.01 20.34 -7.57
N ALA A 37 -19.89 20.14 -8.26
CA ALA A 37 -19.41 21.06 -9.29
C ALA A 37 -20.40 21.14 -10.47
N SER A 38 -20.94 20.00 -10.92
CA SER A 38 -21.97 19.97 -11.97
C SER A 38 -23.26 20.67 -11.52
N ARG A 39 -23.66 20.53 -10.25
CA ARG A 39 -24.82 21.27 -9.71
C ARG A 39 -24.58 22.76 -9.68
N LEU A 40 -23.36 23.23 -9.34
CA LEU A 40 -23.03 24.65 -9.36
C LEU A 40 -23.22 25.23 -10.77
N GLN A 41 -22.67 24.56 -11.78
CA GLN A 41 -22.82 24.94 -13.19
C GLN A 41 -24.31 24.95 -13.60
N GLN A 42 -25.04 23.89 -13.27
CA GLN A 42 -26.47 23.78 -13.58
C GLN A 42 -27.30 24.91 -12.96
N VAL A 43 -27.06 25.24 -11.69
CA VAL A 43 -27.78 26.31 -10.99
C VAL A 43 -27.46 27.67 -11.61
N PHE A 44 -26.19 27.91 -11.99
CA PHE A 44 -25.78 29.11 -12.68
C PHE A 44 -26.49 29.27 -14.03
N GLU A 45 -26.47 28.23 -14.88
CA GLU A 45 -27.16 28.24 -16.17
C GLU A 45 -28.66 28.50 -16.03
N GLN A 46 -29.31 27.85 -15.06
CA GLN A 46 -30.72 28.04 -14.80
C GLN A 46 -31.04 29.46 -14.31
N ALA A 47 -30.19 30.02 -13.45
CA ALA A 47 -30.34 31.38 -12.94
C ALA A 47 -30.15 32.43 -14.05
N LEU A 48 -29.15 32.23 -14.92
CA LEU A 48 -28.89 33.09 -16.07
C LEU A 48 -30.06 33.04 -17.06
N ALA A 49 -30.53 31.84 -17.42
CA ALA A 49 -31.68 31.67 -18.30
C ALA A 49 -32.95 32.31 -17.72
N ARG A 50 -33.16 32.22 -16.41
CA ARG A 50 -34.30 32.87 -15.74
C ARG A 50 -34.21 34.40 -15.78
N THR A 51 -33.00 34.93 -15.59
CA THR A 51 -32.73 36.38 -15.66
C THR A 51 -32.98 36.91 -17.07
N LEU A 52 -32.48 36.22 -18.09
CA LEU A 52 -32.71 36.58 -19.49
C LEU A 52 -34.19 36.51 -19.88
N ARG A 53 -34.94 35.52 -19.38
CA ARG A 53 -36.39 35.42 -19.59
C ARG A 53 -37.18 36.54 -18.92
N ALA A 54 -36.76 36.99 -17.74
CA ALA A 54 -37.40 38.11 -17.04
C ALA A 54 -37.24 39.43 -17.83
N ASN A 55 -36.10 39.59 -18.51
CA ASN A 55 -35.88 40.66 -19.48
C ASN A 55 -36.51 40.34 -20.86
N SER A 56 -37.84 40.16 -20.86
CA SER A 56 -38.59 39.99 -22.09
C SER A 56 -38.66 41.29 -22.90
N TYR A 57 -38.74 41.19 -24.23
CA TYR A 57 -38.88 42.36 -25.09
C TYR A 57 -40.10 43.22 -24.73
N SER A 58 -41.19 42.61 -24.25
CA SER A 58 -42.39 43.33 -23.78
C SER A 58 -42.09 44.23 -22.57
N ASN A 59 -41.35 43.70 -21.59
CA ASN A 59 -40.93 44.46 -20.41
C ASN A 59 -39.91 45.55 -20.77
N PHE A 60 -39.05 45.30 -21.76
CA PHE A 60 -38.08 46.28 -22.23
C PHE A 60 -38.74 47.42 -23.01
N ALA A 61 -39.65 47.09 -23.94
CA ALA A 61 -40.34 48.06 -24.78
C ALA A 61 -41.33 48.94 -23.99
N SER A 62 -41.92 48.43 -22.90
CA SER A 62 -42.80 49.23 -22.04
C SER A 62 -42.07 50.38 -21.32
N CYS A 63 -40.77 50.21 -21.02
CA CYS A 63 -39.91 51.25 -20.47
C CYS A 63 -39.49 52.31 -21.51
N PHE A 64 -39.58 51.98 -22.81
CA PHE A 64 -39.22 52.86 -23.92
C PHE A 64 -40.38 53.03 -24.92
N PRO A 65 -41.50 53.65 -24.51
CA PRO A 65 -42.72 53.71 -25.31
C PRO A 65 -42.59 54.51 -26.61
N THR A 66 -41.73 55.54 -26.65
CA THR A 66 -41.51 56.38 -27.84
C THR A 66 -40.69 55.64 -28.91
N PRO A 67 -39.51 55.06 -28.60
CA PRO A 67 -38.79 54.20 -29.56
C PRO A 67 -39.59 52.97 -30.00
N ALA A 68 -40.36 52.34 -29.09
CA ALA A 68 -41.16 51.16 -29.41
C ALA A 68 -42.21 51.42 -30.50
N LYS A 69 -42.73 52.65 -30.59
CA LYS A 69 -43.71 53.05 -31.62
C LYS A 69 -43.05 53.45 -32.94
N HIS A 70 -41.94 54.18 -32.89
CA HIS A 70 -41.35 54.80 -34.07
C HIS A 70 -40.25 53.96 -34.73
N VAL A 71 -39.53 53.15 -33.96
CA VAL A 71 -38.40 52.33 -34.44
C VAL A 71 -38.33 50.97 -33.73
N PRO A 72 -39.36 50.09 -33.87
CA PRO A 72 -39.40 48.81 -33.17
C PRO A 72 -38.26 47.87 -33.58
N ALA A 73 -37.85 47.88 -34.85
CA ALA A 73 -36.81 46.98 -35.36
C ALA A 73 -35.42 47.29 -34.74
N SER A 74 -35.05 48.56 -34.60
CA SER A 74 -33.80 48.95 -33.96
C SER A 74 -33.81 48.68 -32.46
N LEU A 75 -34.95 48.89 -31.79
CA LEU A 75 -35.11 48.59 -30.36
C LEU A 75 -34.99 47.08 -30.08
N GLU A 76 -35.60 46.25 -30.92
CA GLU A 76 -35.47 44.80 -30.84
C GLU A 76 -34.03 44.34 -31.08
N SER A 77 -33.33 44.94 -32.04
CA SER A 77 -31.91 44.65 -32.28
C SER A 77 -31.04 44.99 -31.07
N VAL A 78 -31.28 46.14 -30.41
CA VAL A 78 -30.53 46.55 -29.21
C VAL A 78 -30.82 45.59 -28.06
N TRP A 79 -32.09 45.23 -27.83
CA TRP A 79 -32.47 44.26 -26.80
C TRP A 79 -31.81 42.89 -27.02
N ARG A 80 -31.82 42.37 -28.26
CA ARG A 80 -31.13 41.12 -28.60
C ARG A 80 -29.63 41.20 -28.37
N GLN A 81 -29.00 42.30 -28.80
CA GLN A 81 -27.56 42.49 -28.61
C GLN A 81 -27.18 42.59 -27.14
N LEU A 82 -27.99 43.29 -26.33
CA LEU A 82 -27.78 43.41 -24.89
C LEU A 82 -27.92 42.06 -24.19
N ASN A 83 -28.97 41.30 -24.49
CA ASN A 83 -29.16 39.97 -23.90
C ASN A 83 -28.05 38.99 -24.32
N ALA A 84 -27.63 39.02 -25.60
CA ALA A 84 -26.53 38.20 -26.08
C ALA A 84 -25.21 38.55 -25.40
N LYS A 85 -24.89 39.86 -25.26
CA LYS A 85 -23.67 40.30 -24.59
C LYS A 85 -23.67 40.02 -23.10
N LEU A 86 -24.81 40.18 -22.43
CA LEU A 86 -24.97 39.82 -21.03
C LEU A 86 -24.77 38.31 -20.83
N GLU A 87 -25.35 37.46 -21.69
CA GLU A 87 -25.19 36.01 -21.62
C GLU A 87 -23.72 35.60 -21.84
N GLU A 88 -23.09 36.12 -22.89
CA GLU A 88 -21.69 35.83 -23.22
C GLU A 88 -20.75 36.28 -22.11
N SER A 89 -20.89 37.51 -21.63
CA SER A 89 -20.03 38.06 -20.57
C SER A 89 -20.24 37.33 -19.25
N ALA A 90 -21.50 37.03 -18.87
CA ALA A 90 -21.77 36.31 -17.63
C ALA A 90 -21.18 34.90 -17.64
N LYS A 91 -21.24 34.18 -18.78
CA LYS A 91 -20.62 32.86 -18.90
C LYS A 91 -19.11 32.93 -18.86
N ALA A 92 -18.49 33.89 -19.56
CA ALA A 92 -17.04 34.07 -19.56
C ALA A 92 -16.52 34.37 -18.14
N GLU A 93 -17.11 35.35 -17.46
CA GLU A 93 -16.72 35.70 -16.08
C GLU A 93 -16.94 34.55 -15.10
N PHE A 94 -18.00 33.76 -15.28
CA PHE A 94 -18.23 32.59 -14.43
C PHE A 94 -17.13 31.54 -14.61
N GLU A 95 -16.77 31.21 -15.84
CA GLU A 95 -15.68 30.25 -16.12
C GLU A 95 -14.34 30.77 -15.58
N ASP A 96 -14.05 32.07 -15.74
CA ASP A 96 -12.85 32.69 -15.20
C ASP A 96 -12.81 32.59 -13.67
N ILE A 97 -13.91 32.87 -12.97
CA ILE A 97 -14.01 32.72 -11.51
C ILE A 97 -13.83 31.26 -11.08
N VAL A 98 -14.45 30.32 -11.80
CA VAL A 98 -14.34 28.88 -11.51
C VAL A 98 -12.88 28.41 -11.64
N LEU A 99 -12.15 28.92 -12.64
CA LEU A 99 -10.74 28.63 -12.85
C LEU A 99 -9.84 29.33 -11.83
N GLU A 100 -10.01 30.63 -11.61
CA GLU A 100 -9.20 31.42 -10.67
C GLU A 100 -9.27 30.84 -9.25
N ARG A 101 -10.46 30.41 -8.83
CA ARG A 101 -10.70 29.86 -7.50
C ARG A 101 -10.49 28.35 -7.43
N ASP A 102 -10.16 27.70 -8.54
CA ASP A 102 -10.04 26.25 -8.64
C ASP A 102 -11.23 25.52 -7.98
N ALA A 103 -12.43 26.01 -8.27
CA ALA A 103 -13.65 25.62 -7.57
C ALA A 103 -13.97 24.14 -7.82
N VAL A 104 -13.66 23.63 -9.01
CA VAL A 104 -13.91 22.22 -9.36
C VAL A 104 -13.10 21.28 -8.47
N ARG A 105 -11.78 21.53 -8.31
CA ARG A 105 -10.94 20.70 -7.45
C ARG A 105 -11.42 20.73 -6.00
N GLN A 106 -11.68 21.93 -5.47
CA GLN A 106 -12.10 22.07 -4.07
C GLN A 106 -13.47 21.43 -3.79
N LEU A 107 -14.43 21.54 -4.71
CA LEU A 107 -15.74 20.90 -4.56
C LEU A 107 -15.63 19.36 -4.65
N ASN A 108 -14.72 18.86 -5.50
CA ASN A 108 -14.43 17.44 -5.61
C ASN A 108 -13.75 16.90 -4.34
N GLU A 109 -12.79 17.64 -3.77
CA GLU A 109 -12.16 17.31 -2.49
C GLU A 109 -13.20 17.31 -1.35
N LEU A 110 -14.11 18.28 -1.33
CA LEU A 110 -15.20 18.31 -0.36
C LEU A 110 -16.12 17.10 -0.48
N ASP A 111 -16.50 16.70 -1.70
CA ASP A 111 -17.33 15.52 -1.90
C ASP A 111 -16.60 14.23 -1.47
N ARG A 112 -15.28 14.15 -1.68
CA ARG A 112 -14.44 13.07 -1.14
C ARG A 112 -14.46 13.05 0.39
N LEU A 113 -14.21 14.19 1.05
CA LEU A 113 -14.21 14.28 2.51
C LEU A 113 -15.57 13.94 3.12
N VAL A 114 -16.66 14.38 2.50
CA VAL A 114 -18.02 14.03 2.92
C VAL A 114 -18.29 12.53 2.74
N GLY A 115 -17.78 11.94 1.65
CA GLY A 115 -17.84 10.49 1.41
C GLY A 115 -17.09 9.70 2.49
N GLU A 116 -15.86 10.09 2.80
CA GLU A 116 -15.06 9.47 3.87
C GLU A 116 -15.73 9.63 5.24
N ALA A 117 -16.30 10.79 5.56
CA ALA A 117 -17.00 11.02 6.82
C ALA A 117 -18.27 10.17 6.95
N ARG A 118 -19.04 10.02 5.86
CA ARG A 118 -20.20 9.11 5.82
C ARG A 118 -19.76 7.67 5.99
N TYR A 119 -18.71 7.26 5.30
CA TYR A 119 -18.14 5.92 5.43
C TYR A 119 -17.72 5.65 6.89
N ARG A 120 -16.99 6.57 7.54
CA ARG A 120 -16.62 6.43 8.95
C ARG A 120 -17.84 6.32 9.86
N ARG A 121 -18.86 7.16 9.68
CA ARG A 121 -20.09 7.07 10.48
C ARG A 121 -20.82 5.75 10.28
N ASP A 122 -20.88 5.25 9.05
CA ASP A 122 -21.64 4.04 8.73
C ASP A 122 -20.86 2.74 9.03
N ASN A 123 -19.52 2.80 9.17
CA ASN A 123 -18.65 1.66 9.51
C ASN A 123 -18.13 1.70 10.96
N VAL A 124 -18.36 2.78 11.72
CA VAL A 124 -18.15 2.78 13.17
C VAL A 124 -19.31 2.00 13.76
N ASP A 125 -19.06 0.71 13.98
CA ASP A 125 -19.94 -0.20 14.70
C ASP A 125 -20.34 0.37 16.06
N ASP A 126 -21.57 0.04 16.45
CA ASP A 126 -22.33 0.24 17.70
C ASP A 126 -21.57 0.01 19.04
N LYS A 127 -20.26 -0.27 18.99
CA LYS A 127 -19.39 -0.62 20.13
C LYS A 127 -18.44 0.49 20.58
N MET A 128 -18.34 1.61 19.84
CA MET A 128 -17.63 2.82 20.27
C MET A 128 -18.60 3.97 20.60
N GLN A 129 -19.84 3.65 20.98
CA GLN A 129 -20.87 4.64 21.32
C GLN A 129 -20.71 5.21 22.75
N GLU A 130 -19.92 4.58 23.62
CA GLU A 130 -19.84 4.96 25.05
C GLU A 130 -18.57 5.72 25.47
N GLY A 131 -17.64 6.01 24.56
CA GLY A 131 -16.51 6.86 24.91
C GLY A 131 -15.60 7.17 23.71
N GLU A 132 -15.33 8.45 23.50
CA GLU A 132 -14.30 9.00 22.61
C GLU A 132 -14.64 8.93 21.09
N GLY A 133 -15.10 9.97 20.42
CA GLY A 133 -15.21 11.37 20.81
C GLY A 133 -16.28 12.07 20.00
N GLU A 134 -16.88 13.06 20.64
CA GLU A 134 -17.72 14.06 20.00
C GLU A 134 -17.00 14.60 18.75
N ASN A 135 -17.73 14.89 17.67
CA ASN A 135 -17.15 15.40 16.44
C ASN A 135 -16.56 16.80 16.71
N VAL A 136 -15.32 16.84 17.22
CA VAL A 136 -14.65 18.06 17.67
C VAL A 136 -14.45 18.93 16.45
N ALA A 137 -15.12 20.08 16.45
CA ALA A 137 -15.03 20.99 15.34
C ALA A 137 -13.57 21.49 15.22
N PRO A 138 -12.99 21.60 14.00
CA PRO A 138 -11.59 21.97 13.82
C PRO A 138 -11.16 23.26 14.53
N HIS A 139 -12.10 24.19 14.73
CA HIS A 139 -11.87 25.48 15.40
C HIS A 139 -11.77 25.39 16.93
N THR A 140 -12.13 24.26 17.54
CA THR A 140 -11.99 24.03 18.97
C THR A 140 -10.72 23.26 19.33
N LEU A 141 -9.95 22.79 18.35
CA LEU A 141 -8.67 22.13 18.59
C LEU A 141 -7.60 23.16 18.98
N GLY A 142 -6.89 22.87 20.08
CA GLY A 142 -5.74 23.66 20.51
C GLY A 142 -4.53 23.49 19.58
N ALA A 143 -3.63 24.46 19.59
CA ALA A 143 -2.40 24.42 18.77
C ALA A 143 -1.54 23.17 19.06
N GLU A 144 -1.44 22.77 20.33
CA GLU A 144 -0.70 21.57 20.73
C GLU A 144 -1.33 20.29 20.16
N GLN A 145 -2.65 20.18 20.18
CA GLN A 145 -3.36 19.02 19.65
C GLN A 145 -3.18 18.91 18.13
N LEU A 146 -3.22 20.04 17.41
CA LEU A 146 -2.94 20.06 15.97
C LEU A 146 -1.49 19.65 15.68
N TYR A 147 -0.54 20.17 16.45
CA TYR A 147 0.87 19.81 16.31
C TYR A 147 1.10 18.32 16.55
N GLN A 148 0.53 17.77 17.64
CA GLN A 148 0.62 16.34 17.95
C GLN A 148 -0.08 15.49 16.88
N ALA A 149 -1.26 15.87 16.41
CA ALA A 149 -1.98 15.14 15.37
C ALA A 149 -1.17 15.07 14.05
N HIS A 150 -0.45 16.13 13.70
CA HIS A 150 0.44 16.13 12.54
C HIS A 150 1.75 15.34 12.77
N LEU A 151 2.29 15.36 13.99
CA LEU A 151 3.53 14.67 14.31
C LEU A 151 3.33 13.14 14.46
N THR A 152 2.17 12.72 14.97
CA THR A 152 1.82 11.33 15.23
C THR A 152 2.06 10.38 14.03
N PRO A 153 1.60 10.65 12.80
CA PRO A 153 1.84 9.73 11.68
C PRO A 153 3.32 9.54 11.37
N PHE A 154 4.14 10.60 11.46
CA PHE A 154 5.59 10.48 11.23
C PHE A 154 6.28 9.68 12.33
N LEU A 155 5.86 9.86 13.59
CA LEU A 155 6.38 9.08 14.70
C LEU A 155 5.96 7.61 14.60
N GLN A 156 4.73 7.33 14.15
CA GLN A 156 4.25 5.97 13.92
C GLN A 156 5.04 5.28 12.80
N GLU A 157 5.32 5.96 11.70
CA GLU A 157 6.17 5.43 10.61
C GLU A 157 7.60 5.18 11.09
N ALA A 158 8.18 6.11 11.85
CA ALA A 158 9.51 5.93 12.43
C ALA A 158 9.55 4.75 13.41
N GLN A 159 8.50 4.59 14.23
CA GLN A 159 8.36 3.49 15.17
C GLN A 159 8.22 2.15 14.45
N SER A 160 7.41 2.06 13.39
CA SER A 160 7.28 0.81 12.63
C SER A 160 8.59 0.43 11.97
N ASN A 161 9.30 1.39 11.37
CA ASN A 161 10.62 1.15 10.75
C ASN A 161 11.65 0.66 11.78
N LEU A 162 11.65 1.25 12.98
CA LEU A 162 12.58 0.86 14.03
C LEU A 162 12.26 -0.53 14.58
N ASN A 163 10.98 -0.86 14.76
CA ASN A 163 10.55 -2.19 15.17
C ASN A 163 10.95 -3.25 14.14
N GLU A 164 10.74 -2.99 12.85
CA GLU A 164 11.16 -3.89 11.77
C GLU A 164 12.68 -4.17 11.82
N LYS A 165 13.50 -3.14 12.08
CA LYS A 165 14.95 -3.29 12.23
C LYS A 165 15.32 -4.10 13.47
N ILE A 166 14.66 -3.82 14.61
CA ILE A 166 14.87 -4.53 15.86
C ILE A 166 14.54 -6.01 15.68
N ASP A 167 13.40 -6.33 15.06
CA ASP A 167 12.96 -7.68 14.79
C ASP A 167 13.92 -8.41 13.84
N ALA A 168 14.40 -7.75 12.79
CA ALA A 168 15.39 -8.30 11.88
C ALA A 168 16.71 -8.62 12.60
N THR A 169 17.22 -7.69 13.41
CA THR A 169 18.45 -7.90 14.20
C THR A 169 18.28 -8.99 15.26
N HIS A 170 17.10 -9.10 15.90
CA HIS A 170 16.82 -10.20 16.82
C HIS A 170 16.80 -11.56 16.11
N ALA A 171 16.22 -11.63 14.91
CA ALA A 171 16.23 -12.85 14.11
C ALA A 171 17.65 -13.26 13.69
N GLU A 172 18.48 -12.31 13.27
CA GLU A 172 19.89 -12.55 12.94
C GLU A 172 20.69 -13.02 14.16
N ASN A 173 20.58 -12.32 15.29
CA ASN A 173 21.24 -12.70 16.54
C ASN A 173 20.83 -14.09 17.03
N SER A 174 19.54 -14.44 16.90
CA SER A 174 19.06 -15.78 17.24
C SER A 174 19.69 -16.85 16.34
N THR A 175 19.88 -16.56 15.06
CA THR A 175 20.48 -17.49 14.10
C THR A 175 21.97 -17.68 14.39
N LEU A 176 22.70 -16.58 14.61
CA LEU A 176 24.12 -16.61 14.97
C LEU A 176 24.36 -17.32 16.31
N ALA A 177 23.49 -17.11 17.31
CA ALA A 177 23.59 -17.81 18.58
C ALA A 177 23.41 -19.33 18.42
N GLN A 178 22.48 -19.77 17.56
CA GLN A 178 22.31 -21.19 17.24
C GLN A 178 23.52 -21.77 16.52
N GLU A 179 24.08 -21.03 15.56
CA GLU A 179 25.29 -21.45 14.84
C GLU A 179 26.50 -21.60 15.77
N ILE A 180 26.74 -20.61 16.64
CA ILE A 180 27.82 -20.66 17.63
C ILE A 180 27.63 -21.86 18.57
N GLN A 181 26.41 -22.13 19.01
CA GLN A 181 26.15 -23.29 19.86
C GLN A 181 26.41 -24.61 19.12
N GLY A 182 26.03 -24.71 17.85
CA GLY A 182 26.34 -25.86 17.00
C GLY A 182 27.85 -26.07 16.83
N GLN A 183 28.58 -25.00 16.52
CA GLN A 183 30.03 -25.03 16.38
C GLN A 183 30.73 -25.41 17.69
N ARG A 184 30.22 -24.96 18.85
CA ARG A 184 30.77 -25.35 20.16
C ARG A 184 30.65 -26.84 20.41
N VAL A 185 29.51 -27.44 20.10
CA VAL A 185 29.30 -28.88 20.24
C VAL A 185 30.17 -29.66 19.24
N GLU A 186 30.33 -29.15 18.01
CA GLU A 186 31.23 -29.76 17.02
C GLU A 186 32.69 -29.76 17.49
N ILE A 187 33.17 -28.64 18.06
CA ILE A 187 34.52 -28.54 18.63
C ILE A 187 34.70 -29.53 19.77
N GLU A 188 33.71 -29.66 20.67
CA GLU A 188 33.75 -30.62 21.76
C GLU A 188 33.87 -32.07 21.25
N ASN A 189 33.09 -32.42 20.23
CA ASN A 189 33.16 -33.74 19.60
C ASN A 189 34.49 -34.00 18.90
N LEU A 190 35.04 -33.01 18.20
CA LEU A 190 36.36 -33.10 17.56
C LEU A 190 37.47 -33.27 18.61
N MET A 191 37.37 -32.57 19.73
CA MET A 191 38.33 -32.67 20.83
C MET A 191 38.28 -34.07 21.47
N LEU A 192 37.09 -34.61 21.75
CA LEU A 192 36.92 -35.97 22.24
C LEU A 192 37.45 -37.03 21.25
N SER A 193 37.22 -36.84 19.96
CA SER A 193 37.77 -37.72 18.92
C SER A 193 39.30 -37.66 18.87
N LEU A 194 39.90 -36.48 19.01
CA LEU A 194 41.35 -36.32 19.06
C LEU A 194 41.94 -36.97 20.31
N GLU A 195 41.31 -36.78 21.48
CA GLU A 195 41.70 -37.43 22.72
C GLU A 195 41.66 -38.96 22.60
N SER A 196 40.64 -39.51 21.94
CA SER A 196 40.57 -40.96 21.65
C SER A 196 41.71 -41.42 20.75
N VAL A 197 42.00 -40.71 19.64
CA VAL A 197 43.07 -41.07 18.71
C VAL A 197 44.45 -40.96 19.37
N VAL A 198 44.65 -39.95 20.22
CA VAL A 198 45.87 -39.82 21.03
C VAL A 198 45.99 -40.98 22.01
N GLY A 199 44.91 -41.35 22.71
CA GLY A 199 44.88 -42.52 23.58
C GLY A 199 45.19 -43.83 22.83
N ASP A 200 44.65 -44.01 21.63
CA ASP A 200 44.94 -45.16 20.77
C ASP A 200 46.41 -45.19 20.32
N LEU A 201 47.00 -44.04 19.98
CA LEU A 201 48.42 -43.90 19.64
C LEU A 201 49.33 -44.19 20.84
N GLU A 202 48.99 -43.68 22.02
CA GLU A 202 49.71 -43.97 23.27
C GLU A 202 49.62 -45.45 23.62
N GLY A 203 48.44 -46.07 23.45
CA GLY A 203 48.22 -47.51 23.61
C GLY A 203 49.03 -48.33 22.61
N ALA A 204 49.05 -47.94 21.34
CA ALA A 204 49.83 -48.60 20.30
C ALA A 204 51.34 -48.45 20.53
N ALA A 205 51.81 -47.27 20.96
CA ALA A 205 53.20 -47.04 21.33
C ALA A 205 53.60 -47.89 22.55
N ALA A 206 52.75 -47.95 23.58
CA ALA A 206 52.98 -48.82 24.73
C ALA A 206 53.06 -50.30 24.32
N ALA A 207 52.12 -50.77 23.50
CA ALA A 207 52.13 -52.14 22.97
C ALA A 207 53.38 -52.43 22.12
N ALA A 208 53.83 -51.48 21.28
CA ALA A 208 55.04 -51.63 20.48
C ALA A 208 56.31 -51.71 21.36
N THR A 209 56.38 -50.91 22.43
CA THR A 209 57.50 -50.99 23.39
C THR A 209 57.49 -52.29 24.20
N GLN A 210 56.32 -52.80 24.58
CA GLN A 210 56.17 -54.10 25.25
C GLN A 210 56.56 -55.24 24.30
N TYR A 211 56.03 -55.25 23.08
CA TYR A 211 56.40 -56.21 22.04
C TYR A 211 57.89 -56.19 21.72
N SER A 212 58.53 -55.01 21.74
CA SER A 212 59.99 -54.88 21.56
C SER A 212 60.81 -55.38 22.75
N LYS A 213 60.24 -55.42 23.96
CA LYS A 213 60.88 -55.99 25.15
C LYS A 213 60.68 -57.50 25.23
N GLU A 214 59.54 -58.00 24.74
CA GLU A 214 59.12 -59.39 24.85
C GLU A 214 59.58 -60.25 23.66
N ASN A 215 59.88 -59.66 22.50
CA ASN A 215 60.51 -60.38 21.39
C ASN A 215 62.04 -60.34 21.46
N ASP A 216 62.61 -61.46 21.89
CA ASP A 216 64.04 -61.77 21.81
C ASP A 216 64.61 -61.59 20.40
N LEU A 217 63.82 -61.84 19.34
CA LEU A 217 64.25 -61.70 17.94
C LEU A 217 64.77 -60.30 17.57
N ARG A 218 64.22 -59.23 18.17
CA ARG A 218 64.73 -57.86 17.93
C ARG A 218 66.00 -57.57 18.72
N GLN A 219 66.12 -58.12 19.93
CA GLN A 219 67.35 -58.02 20.70
C GLN A 219 68.45 -58.87 20.09
N GLU A 220 68.12 -60.06 19.56
CA GLU A 220 68.99 -60.92 18.79
C GLU A 220 69.41 -60.27 17.46
N THR A 221 68.52 -59.60 16.71
CA THR A 221 68.94 -58.89 15.50
C THR A 221 69.83 -57.68 15.82
N ILE A 222 69.58 -56.97 16.92
CA ILE A 222 70.46 -55.88 17.37
C ILE A 222 71.82 -56.43 17.82
N GLN A 223 71.84 -57.52 18.59
CA GLN A 223 73.09 -58.20 18.97
C GLN A 223 73.85 -58.74 17.75
N MET A 224 73.15 -59.34 16.80
CA MET A 224 73.75 -59.89 15.59
C MET A 224 74.27 -58.77 14.66
N ASP A 225 73.61 -57.62 14.59
CA ASP A 225 74.09 -56.44 13.83
C ASP A 225 75.31 -55.79 14.51
N GLU A 226 75.35 -55.76 15.85
CA GLU A 226 76.55 -55.39 16.62
C GLU A 226 77.70 -56.39 16.42
N GLU A 227 77.43 -57.69 16.36
CA GLU A 227 78.43 -58.72 16.06
C GLU A 227 78.94 -58.63 14.60
N ILE A 228 78.08 -58.34 13.63
CA ILE A 228 78.46 -58.15 12.22
C ILE A 228 79.29 -56.88 12.05
N LYS A 229 78.91 -55.78 12.71
CA LYS A 229 79.65 -54.53 12.70
C LYS A 229 81.02 -54.67 13.38
N GLY A 230 81.08 -55.36 14.53
CA GLY A 230 82.34 -55.68 15.20
C GLY A 230 83.26 -56.62 14.40
N ARG A 231 82.70 -57.47 13.53
CA ARG A 231 83.48 -58.31 12.59
C ARG A 231 83.95 -57.56 11.34
N SER A 232 83.31 -56.45 10.98
CA SER A 232 83.73 -55.62 9.82
C SER A 232 84.84 -54.61 10.17
N GLU A 233 85.19 -54.46 11.46
CA GLU A 233 86.23 -53.56 11.98
C GLU A 233 87.56 -54.27 12.29
N ILE A 234 87.75 -55.52 11.86
CA ILE A 234 89.00 -56.31 11.90
C ILE A 234 89.42 -56.68 10.47
#